data_AF-A0A1M4UG49-F1
#
_entry.id   AF-A0A1M4UG49-F1
#
_cell.length_a   1.000
_cell.length_b   1.000
_cell.length_c   1.000
_cell.angle_alpha   90.00
_cell.angle_beta   90.00
_cell.angle_gamma   90.00
#
_symmetry.space_group_name_H-M   'P 1'
#
loop_
_entity.id
_entity.type
_entity.pdbx_description
1 polymer ?
#
loop_
_entity_poly.entity_id
_entity_poly.type
_entity_poly.pdbx_seq_one_letter_code
_entity_poly.pdbx_strand_id
1 'polypeptide(L)'
;MYGLVLEGGGAKGSYHVGAYKALRESGVEIKGVVGTSIGALNGAMIVQNDYDKCYNLWNEITYSMVVDVDDEEIDKIVQLKLAKEDLSFLRDKIKKLISTKGFDITPLKNLLDEYIDEEKIRKSNMDFGMVAINLSPFKPLYVFKEDIPGGELKDYLMASAYLPVFKTERLGGKLYLDGGFYDNLPFKMLVDKGYKDLILVRTNAMGITRKIDLKETNSIVISPSDDIGKSFEYDSARAKSNIELGYYDGLKALKGLKGNKYYLMPKNDDDYYFNLILNIPEEDVRKIEEILKLPECPYRRSLLEHIIPKICSMISLDKNCSYGEIMIYLLEKKAENLNIERFKIYTFEELLSKVEDKKVIKEKEENSKLDKLIEKVDILPIINKDEALLDIADIIFSRRE
;
A
#
# COMPACT_ATOMS: atom_id res chain seq x y z
N MET A 1 -0.56 16.76 -18.12
CA MET A 1 0.15 15.56 -18.65
C MET A 1 1.05 15.10 -17.53
N TYR A 2 0.97 13.84 -17.12
CA TYR A 2 1.59 13.39 -15.87
C TYR A 2 2.93 12.66 -16.09
N GLY A 3 3.83 12.87 -15.15
CA GLY A 3 5.00 12.03 -14.93
C GLY A 3 4.71 10.96 -13.88
N LEU A 4 4.88 9.68 -14.20
CA LEU A 4 4.68 8.56 -13.31
C LEU A 4 6.00 8.14 -12.66
N VAL A 5 6.03 8.06 -11.34
CA VAL A 5 7.20 7.64 -10.56
C VAL A 5 6.83 6.37 -9.79
N LEU A 6 7.58 5.29 -10.02
CA LEU A 6 7.33 3.98 -9.43
C LEU A 6 8.43 3.63 -8.42
N GLU A 7 8.05 3.49 -7.15
CA GLU A 7 8.98 3.16 -6.06
C GLU A 7 9.53 1.72 -6.21
N GLY A 8 10.78 1.48 -5.82
CA GLY A 8 11.30 0.11 -5.74
C GLY A 8 10.63 -0.71 -4.64
N GLY A 9 10.76 -2.04 -4.68
CA GLY A 9 10.15 -2.89 -3.64
C GLY A 9 10.00 -4.39 -3.89
N GLY A 10 10.60 -4.93 -4.96
CA GLY A 10 10.52 -6.36 -5.28
C GLY A 10 9.08 -6.82 -5.55
N ALA A 11 8.63 -7.91 -4.92
CA ALA A 11 7.28 -8.48 -5.11
C ALA A 11 6.12 -7.50 -4.87
N LYS A 12 6.36 -6.45 -4.06
CA LYS A 12 5.41 -5.34 -3.83
C LYS A 12 5.04 -4.58 -5.12
N GLY A 13 5.82 -4.72 -6.20
CA GLY A 13 5.55 -4.09 -7.49
C GLY A 13 4.22 -4.51 -8.13
N SER A 14 3.62 -5.63 -7.73
CA SER A 14 2.24 -6.01 -8.09
C SER A 14 1.23 -4.87 -7.83
N TYR A 15 1.44 -4.09 -6.76
CA TYR A 15 0.63 -2.91 -6.45
C TYR A 15 0.65 -1.84 -7.57
N HIS A 16 1.79 -1.66 -8.25
CA HIS A 16 1.91 -0.70 -9.35
C HIS A 16 0.95 -1.00 -10.49
N VAL A 17 0.73 -2.28 -10.79
CA VAL A 17 -0.13 -2.71 -11.90
C VAL A 17 -1.58 -2.29 -11.61
N GLY A 18 -2.04 -2.48 -10.38
CA GLY A 18 -3.33 -1.99 -9.91
C GLY A 18 -3.45 -0.47 -10.01
N ALA A 19 -2.47 0.25 -9.43
CA ALA A 19 -2.46 1.70 -9.46
C ALA A 19 -2.49 2.24 -10.90
N TYR A 20 -1.66 1.69 -11.78
CA TYR A 20 -1.61 2.07 -13.19
C TYR A 20 -2.92 1.73 -13.94
N LYS A 21 -3.57 0.61 -13.61
CA LYS A 21 -4.92 0.29 -14.13
C LYS A 21 -5.92 1.41 -13.83
N ALA A 22 -5.93 1.92 -12.59
CA ALA A 22 -6.80 3.02 -12.20
C ALA A 22 -6.48 4.31 -12.97
N LEU A 23 -5.20 4.60 -13.20
CA LEU A 23 -4.77 5.74 -14.02
C LEU A 23 -5.29 5.61 -15.47
N ARG A 24 -5.09 4.44 -16.10
CA ARG A 24 -5.52 4.16 -17.47
C ARG A 24 -7.03 4.30 -17.63
N GLU A 25 -7.81 3.67 -16.77
CA GLU A 25 -9.28 3.68 -16.83
C GLU A 25 -9.87 5.06 -16.51
N SER A 26 -9.14 5.88 -15.75
CA SER A 26 -9.53 7.27 -15.46
C SER A 26 -9.10 8.26 -16.55
N GLY A 27 -8.51 7.78 -17.66
CA GLY A 27 -8.07 8.62 -18.78
C GLY A 27 -6.85 9.49 -18.48
N VAL A 28 -6.05 9.13 -17.46
CA VAL A 28 -4.84 9.86 -17.09
C VAL A 28 -3.75 9.62 -18.14
N GLU A 29 -3.34 10.68 -18.82
CA GLU A 29 -2.29 10.61 -19.84
C GLU A 29 -0.89 10.73 -19.21
N ILE A 30 -0.13 9.63 -19.26
CA ILE A 30 1.27 9.55 -18.81
C ILE A 30 2.21 9.88 -19.97
N LYS A 31 3.13 10.81 -19.74
CA LYS A 31 4.17 11.20 -20.73
C LYS A 31 5.57 10.86 -20.31
N GLY A 32 5.80 10.53 -19.04
CA GLY A 32 7.11 10.14 -18.55
C GLY A 32 6.95 9.09 -17.47
N VAL A 33 7.84 8.11 -17.44
CA VAL A 33 7.87 7.06 -16.44
C VAL A 33 9.29 6.93 -15.92
N VAL A 34 9.47 7.03 -14.61
CA VAL A 34 10.74 6.68 -13.96
C VAL A 34 10.50 5.71 -12.84
N GLY A 35 11.46 4.83 -12.60
CA GLY A 35 11.35 3.89 -11.50
C GLY A 35 12.67 3.32 -11.05
N THR A 36 12.65 2.72 -9.87
CA THR A 36 13.80 2.04 -9.28
C THR A 36 13.47 0.57 -9.09
N SER A 37 14.40 -0.34 -9.37
CA SER A 37 14.19 -1.78 -9.18
C SER A 37 12.94 -2.29 -9.93
N ILE A 38 12.02 -2.97 -9.24
CA ILE A 38 10.74 -3.39 -9.78
C ILE A 38 9.91 -2.24 -10.38
N GLY A 39 10.08 -1.01 -9.89
CA GLY A 39 9.48 0.19 -10.47
C GLY A 39 10.00 0.45 -11.88
N ALA A 40 11.30 0.24 -12.13
CA ALA A 40 11.87 0.34 -13.47
C ALA A 40 11.35 -0.79 -14.39
N LEU A 41 11.26 -2.02 -13.88
CA LEU A 41 10.77 -3.17 -14.65
C LEU A 41 9.30 -3.00 -15.07
N ASN A 42 8.42 -2.68 -14.13
CA ASN A 42 7.02 -2.38 -14.45
C ASN A 42 6.91 -1.11 -15.31
N GLY A 43 7.76 -0.12 -15.08
CA GLY A 43 7.84 1.09 -15.90
C GLY A 43 8.17 0.81 -17.37
N ALA A 44 9.09 -0.11 -17.63
CA ALA A 44 9.42 -0.55 -18.99
C ALA A 44 8.21 -1.18 -19.68
N MET A 45 7.47 -2.05 -18.99
CA MET A 45 6.23 -2.67 -19.48
C MET A 45 5.14 -1.63 -19.80
N ILE A 46 5.05 -0.58 -18.99
CA ILE A 46 4.13 0.55 -19.20
C ILE A 46 4.53 1.32 -20.46
N VAL A 47 5.81 1.66 -20.61
CA VAL A 47 6.33 2.48 -21.72
C VAL A 47 6.22 1.77 -23.07
N GLN A 48 6.40 0.44 -23.10
CA GLN A 48 6.17 -0.37 -24.31
C GLN A 48 4.69 -0.65 -24.61
N ASN A 49 3.77 -0.14 -23.78
CA ASN A 49 2.32 -0.27 -23.92
C ASN A 49 1.79 -1.72 -23.87
N ASP A 50 2.44 -2.61 -23.12
CA ASP A 50 2.04 -4.02 -22.96
C ASP A 50 1.46 -4.29 -21.55
N TYR A 51 0.49 -3.47 -21.11
CA TYR A 51 -0.12 -3.59 -19.78
C TYR A 51 -0.71 -4.99 -19.51
N ASP A 52 -1.44 -5.56 -20.46
CA ASP A 52 -2.11 -6.86 -20.24
C ASP A 52 -1.11 -7.99 -20.02
N LYS A 53 0.05 -7.93 -20.68
CA LYS A 53 1.16 -8.87 -20.43
C LYS A 53 1.72 -8.71 -19.01
N CYS A 54 1.92 -7.47 -18.58
CA CYS A 54 2.38 -7.18 -17.22
C CYS A 54 1.37 -7.67 -16.16
N TYR A 55 0.08 -7.43 -16.40
CA TYR A 55 -0.99 -7.91 -15.54
C TYR A 55 -0.99 -9.45 -15.43
N ASN A 56 -0.89 -10.16 -16.55
CA ASN A 56 -0.85 -11.62 -16.55
C ASN A 56 0.38 -12.16 -15.83
N LEU A 57 1.58 -11.59 -16.09
CA LEU A 57 2.82 -11.95 -15.39
C LEU A 57 2.65 -11.89 -13.87
N TRP A 58 2.08 -10.80 -13.34
CA TRP A 58 1.88 -10.67 -11.90
C TRP A 58 0.79 -11.61 -11.35
N ASN A 59 -0.18 -12.02 -12.15
CA ASN A 59 -1.19 -13.01 -11.75
C ASN A 59 -0.65 -14.44 -11.65
N GLU A 60 0.50 -14.70 -12.26
CA GLU A 60 1.13 -16.02 -12.36
C GLU A 60 2.52 -16.07 -11.69
N ILE A 61 2.97 -14.96 -11.10
CA ILE A 61 4.32 -14.85 -10.54
C ILE A 61 4.59 -15.88 -9.43
N THR A 62 5.76 -16.49 -9.48
CA THR A 62 6.30 -17.39 -8.44
C THR A 62 7.75 -17.04 -8.10
N TYR A 63 8.35 -17.72 -7.12
CA TYR A 63 9.75 -17.51 -6.77
C TYR A 63 10.69 -18.03 -7.87
N SER A 64 10.39 -19.20 -8.43
CA SER A 64 11.20 -19.84 -9.48
C SER A 64 11.30 -19.02 -10.77
N MET A 65 10.32 -18.15 -11.03
CA MET A 65 10.37 -17.19 -12.13
C MET A 65 11.43 -16.09 -11.93
N VAL A 66 11.79 -15.78 -10.68
CA VAL A 66 12.71 -14.68 -10.33
C VAL A 66 14.09 -15.20 -9.94
N VAL A 67 14.15 -16.29 -9.15
CA VAL A 67 15.39 -16.89 -8.65
C VAL A 67 15.35 -18.41 -8.86
N ASP A 68 16.50 -19.02 -9.12
CA ASP A 68 16.62 -20.48 -9.30
C ASP A 68 16.40 -21.23 -7.98
N VAL A 69 15.13 -21.50 -7.66
CA VAL A 69 14.66 -22.20 -6.46
C VAL A 69 13.49 -23.11 -6.82
N ASP A 70 13.26 -24.12 -5.98
CA ASP A 70 12.08 -24.98 -6.04
C ASP A 70 10.93 -24.32 -5.24
N ASP A 71 9.84 -23.98 -5.92
CA ASP A 71 8.66 -23.34 -5.30
C ASP A 71 8.03 -24.22 -4.20
N GLU A 72 8.01 -25.56 -4.36
CA GLU A 72 7.44 -26.45 -3.34
C GLU A 72 8.28 -26.44 -2.05
N GLU A 73 9.60 -26.33 -2.16
CA GLU A 73 10.48 -26.24 -0.99
C GLU A 73 10.28 -24.91 -0.25
N ILE A 74 10.09 -23.81 -0.99
CA ILE A 74 9.79 -22.50 -0.42
C ILE A 74 8.42 -22.50 0.27
N ASP A 75 7.40 -23.09 -0.36
CA ASP A 75 6.06 -23.19 0.21
C ASP A 75 6.07 -23.99 1.52
N LYS A 76 6.79 -25.11 1.57
CA LYS A 76 6.99 -25.91 2.80
C LYS A 76 7.67 -25.06 3.89
N ILE A 77 8.67 -24.25 3.54
CA ILE A 77 9.36 -23.34 4.46
C ILE A 77 8.43 -22.25 5.00
N VAL A 78 7.61 -21.66 4.13
CA VAL A 78 6.65 -20.61 4.50
C VAL A 78 5.55 -21.18 5.39
N GLN A 79 5.00 -22.35 5.06
CA GLN A 79 4.01 -23.04 5.89
C GLN A 79 4.56 -23.41 7.27
N LEU A 80 5.81 -23.87 7.37
CA LEU A 80 6.46 -24.15 8.64
C LEU A 80 6.65 -22.88 9.50
N LYS A 81 6.93 -21.73 8.88
CA LYS A 81 7.01 -20.43 9.59
C LYS A 81 5.68 -19.98 10.18
N LEU A 82 4.56 -20.39 9.61
CA LEU A 82 3.23 -20.10 10.16
C LEU A 82 2.88 -21.00 11.37
N ALA A 83 3.64 -22.09 11.60
CA ALA A 83 3.25 -23.14 12.54
C ALA A 83 3.87 -23.08 13.95
N LYS A 84 5.04 -22.44 14.20
CA LYS A 84 5.55 -22.06 15.56
C LYS A 84 6.98 -21.46 15.56
N GLU A 85 7.29 -20.80 16.68
CA GLU A 85 8.60 -20.25 17.10
C GLU A 85 9.74 -21.27 17.03
N ASP A 86 10.46 -21.36 15.92
CA ASP A 86 11.88 -21.72 15.97
C ASP A 86 12.65 -21.13 14.76
N LEU A 87 13.08 -19.89 14.92
CA LEU A 87 13.77 -19.09 13.89
C LEU A 87 15.25 -19.49 13.69
N SER A 88 15.80 -20.36 14.55
CA SER A 88 17.21 -20.69 14.57
C SER A 88 17.62 -21.57 13.38
N PHE A 89 16.89 -22.67 13.16
CA PHE A 89 17.20 -23.68 12.14
C PHE A 89 16.99 -23.19 10.70
N LEU A 90 15.94 -22.39 10.47
CA LEU A 90 15.60 -21.82 9.15
C LEU A 90 16.57 -20.72 8.72
N ARG A 91 17.05 -19.91 9.67
CA ARG A 91 18.04 -18.87 9.41
C ARG A 91 19.35 -19.48 8.93
N ASP A 92 19.74 -20.64 9.46
CA ASP A 92 20.99 -21.31 9.09
C ASP A 92 20.91 -21.98 7.72
N LYS A 93 19.76 -22.52 7.31
CA LYS A 93 19.55 -23.06 5.95
C LYS A 93 19.57 -21.96 4.88
N ILE A 94 18.85 -20.86 5.13
CA ILE A 94 18.83 -19.67 4.26
C ILE A 94 20.22 -19.01 4.22
N LYS A 95 20.90 -18.87 5.37
CA LYS A 95 22.29 -18.40 5.43
C LYS A 95 23.23 -19.31 4.67
N LYS A 96 23.08 -20.63 4.71
CA LYS A 96 23.98 -21.56 4.03
C LYS A 96 23.84 -21.50 2.50
N LEU A 97 22.61 -21.33 2.00
CA LEU A 97 22.29 -21.00 0.61
C LEU A 97 22.90 -19.66 0.17
N ILE A 98 22.75 -18.61 0.98
CA ILE A 98 23.26 -17.26 0.66
C ILE A 98 24.79 -17.16 0.80
N SER A 99 25.39 -17.81 1.81
CA SER A 99 26.80 -17.62 2.18
C SER A 99 27.83 -18.27 1.26
N THR A 100 27.41 -19.14 0.33
CA THR A 100 28.36 -19.88 -0.51
C THR A 100 28.40 -19.41 -1.97
N LYS A 101 27.29 -18.95 -2.56
CA LYS A 101 27.27 -18.40 -3.94
C LYS A 101 26.25 -17.28 -4.24
N GLY A 102 25.25 -16.99 -3.40
CA GLY A 102 24.13 -16.08 -3.75
C GLY A 102 23.07 -16.76 -4.64
N PHE A 103 21.88 -16.15 -4.78
CA PHE A 103 20.81 -16.70 -5.63
C PHE A 103 21.12 -16.51 -7.12
N ASP A 104 20.87 -17.54 -7.92
CA ASP A 104 20.94 -17.43 -9.38
C ASP A 104 19.71 -16.67 -9.89
N ILE A 105 19.94 -15.67 -10.73
CA ILE A 105 18.90 -14.81 -11.31
C ILE A 105 18.75 -15.04 -12.81
N THR A 106 19.27 -16.15 -13.34
CA THR A 106 19.00 -16.58 -14.72
C THR A 106 17.50 -16.59 -15.04
N PRO A 107 16.59 -17.03 -14.13
CA PRO A 107 15.15 -16.90 -14.37
C PRO A 107 14.69 -15.46 -14.60
N LEU A 108 15.14 -14.51 -13.77
CA LEU A 108 14.84 -13.08 -13.96
C LEU A 108 15.38 -12.54 -15.28
N LYS A 109 16.58 -12.96 -15.72
CA LYS A 109 17.13 -12.58 -17.03
C LYS A 109 16.22 -13.07 -18.17
N ASN A 110 15.80 -14.34 -18.11
CA ASN A 110 14.90 -14.93 -19.08
C ASN A 110 13.55 -14.20 -19.12
N LEU A 111 13.02 -13.79 -17.95
CA LEU A 111 11.83 -12.95 -17.88
C LEU A 111 12.02 -11.61 -18.59
N LEU A 112 13.15 -10.92 -18.36
CA LEU A 112 13.42 -9.67 -19.09
C LEU A 112 13.50 -9.92 -20.59
N ASP A 113 14.05 -11.06 -21.00
CA ASP A 113 14.16 -11.39 -22.41
C ASP A 113 12.81 -11.65 -23.09
N GLU A 114 11.89 -12.29 -22.39
CA GLU A 114 10.56 -12.60 -22.87
C GLU A 114 9.62 -11.38 -22.85
N TYR A 115 9.67 -10.57 -21.79
CA TYR A 115 8.68 -9.53 -21.54
C TYR A 115 9.10 -8.14 -22.02
N ILE A 116 10.40 -7.83 -22.10
CA ILE A 116 10.89 -6.49 -22.45
C ILE A 116 11.27 -6.39 -23.93
N ASP A 117 10.60 -5.46 -24.62
CA ASP A 117 10.87 -5.12 -26.02
C ASP A 117 11.53 -3.73 -26.11
N GLU A 118 12.86 -3.71 -26.26
CA GLU A 118 13.65 -2.48 -26.31
C GLU A 118 13.24 -1.57 -27.48
N GLU A 119 12.89 -2.14 -28.62
CA GLU A 119 12.47 -1.38 -29.81
C GLU A 119 11.17 -0.62 -29.55
N LYS A 120 10.19 -1.26 -28.91
CA LYS A 120 8.95 -0.59 -28.49
C LYS A 120 9.22 0.53 -27.50
N ILE A 121 10.08 0.30 -26.50
CA ILE A 121 10.42 1.30 -25.48
C ILE A 121 11.07 2.54 -26.10
N ARG A 122 12.02 2.32 -27.03
CA ARG A 122 12.71 3.40 -27.74
C ARG A 122 11.79 4.17 -28.69
N LYS A 123 10.85 3.51 -29.36
CA LYS A 123 9.84 4.15 -30.25
C LYS A 123 8.73 4.88 -29.50
N SER A 124 8.53 4.57 -28.22
CA SER A 124 7.53 5.25 -27.40
C SER A 124 7.85 6.75 -27.28
N ASN A 125 6.82 7.58 -27.33
CA ASN A 125 6.96 9.03 -27.08
C ASN A 125 7.03 9.35 -25.58
N MET A 126 6.92 8.34 -24.70
CA MET A 126 7.10 8.55 -23.27
C MET A 126 8.58 8.63 -22.92
N ASP A 127 8.93 9.58 -22.07
CA ASP A 127 10.22 9.59 -21.40
C ASP A 127 10.32 8.37 -20.47
N PHE A 128 11.46 7.68 -20.48
CA PHE A 128 11.66 6.52 -19.62
C PHE A 128 13.02 6.60 -18.94
N GLY A 129 13.05 6.48 -17.63
CA GLY A 129 14.30 6.49 -16.87
C GLY A 129 14.30 5.55 -15.68
N MET A 130 15.50 5.26 -15.19
CA MET A 130 15.70 4.38 -14.06
C MET A 130 16.93 4.77 -13.23
N VAL A 131 17.00 4.22 -12.02
CA VAL A 131 18.12 4.39 -11.10
C VAL A 131 18.80 3.07 -10.82
N ALA A 132 20.12 3.05 -10.98
CA ALA A 132 20.99 2.00 -10.47
C ALA A 132 22.16 2.63 -9.70
N ILE A 133 22.96 1.82 -9.00
CA ILE A 133 24.23 2.26 -8.42
C ILE A 133 25.34 1.53 -9.16
N ASN A 134 26.26 2.28 -9.77
CA ASN A 134 27.47 1.69 -10.33
C ASN A 134 28.52 1.59 -9.22
N LEU A 135 28.91 0.36 -8.86
CA LEU A 135 29.82 0.08 -7.75
C LEU A 135 31.28 0.39 -8.10
N SER A 136 31.67 0.46 -9.38
CA SER A 136 33.05 0.79 -9.77
C SER A 136 33.44 2.24 -9.39
N PRO A 137 32.64 3.28 -9.70
CA PRO A 137 32.84 4.63 -9.19
C PRO A 137 32.10 4.91 -7.87
N PHE A 138 31.30 3.96 -7.37
CA PHE A 138 30.36 4.12 -6.24
C PHE A 138 29.46 5.37 -6.38
N LYS A 139 28.86 5.53 -7.56
CA LYS A 139 27.98 6.68 -7.88
C LYS A 139 26.60 6.20 -8.30
N PRO A 140 25.54 6.94 -7.92
CA PRO A 140 24.22 6.72 -8.47
C PRO A 140 24.25 6.99 -9.97
N LEU A 141 23.54 6.14 -10.70
CA LEU A 141 23.36 6.21 -12.13
C LEU A 141 21.89 6.51 -12.38
N TYR A 142 21.61 7.78 -12.66
CA TYR A 142 20.32 8.23 -13.17
C TYR A 142 20.43 8.23 -14.70
N VAL A 143 19.64 7.40 -15.37
CA VAL A 143 19.70 7.27 -16.84
C VAL A 143 18.31 7.28 -17.44
N PHE A 144 18.18 7.96 -18.57
CA PHE A 144 17.03 7.81 -19.45
C PHE A 144 17.34 6.85 -20.60
N LYS A 145 16.29 6.36 -21.27
CA LYS A 145 16.43 5.43 -22.41
C LYS A 145 17.32 5.99 -23.53
N GLU A 146 17.39 7.31 -23.69
CA GLU A 146 18.25 7.98 -24.67
C GLU A 146 19.74 7.88 -24.30
N ASP A 147 20.06 7.75 -23.01
CA ASP A 147 21.43 7.64 -22.51
C ASP A 147 21.98 6.20 -22.59
N ILE A 148 21.10 5.21 -22.79
CA ILE A 148 21.43 3.79 -22.77
C ILE A 148 21.81 3.32 -24.18
N PRO A 149 22.98 2.69 -24.40
CA PRO A 149 23.35 2.13 -25.69
C PRO A 149 22.33 1.10 -26.21
N GLY A 150 22.19 1.03 -27.54
CA GLY A 150 21.28 0.07 -28.18
C GLY A 150 21.66 -1.37 -27.87
N GLY A 151 20.68 -2.18 -27.46
CA GLY A 151 20.85 -3.57 -27.06
C GLY A 151 21.21 -3.77 -25.59
N GLU A 152 21.46 -2.70 -24.83
CA GLU A 152 21.84 -2.78 -23.41
C GLU A 152 20.67 -2.49 -22.46
N LEU A 153 19.46 -2.16 -22.94
CA LEU A 153 18.37 -1.71 -22.06
C LEU A 153 18.03 -2.74 -20.96
N LYS A 154 17.99 -4.02 -21.31
CA LYS A 154 17.71 -5.12 -20.37
C LYS A 154 18.80 -5.25 -19.30
N ASP A 155 20.06 -4.98 -19.64
CA ASP A 155 21.17 -5.00 -18.68
C ASP A 155 21.05 -3.85 -17.67
N TYR A 156 20.60 -2.68 -18.09
CA TYR A 156 20.34 -1.54 -17.19
C TYR A 156 19.12 -1.80 -16.29
N LEU A 157 18.07 -2.43 -16.83
CA LEU A 157 16.92 -2.87 -16.04
C LEU A 157 17.34 -3.91 -14.99
N MET A 158 18.17 -4.88 -15.37
CA MET A 158 18.75 -5.85 -14.46
C MET A 158 19.61 -5.17 -13.38
N ALA A 159 20.46 -4.22 -13.76
CA ALA A 159 21.28 -3.43 -12.83
C ALA A 159 20.45 -2.64 -11.81
N SER A 160 19.33 -2.06 -12.25
CA SER A 160 18.39 -1.31 -11.39
C SER A 160 17.73 -2.20 -10.32
N ALA A 161 17.56 -3.50 -10.60
CA ALA A 161 16.95 -4.48 -9.71
C ALA A 161 17.95 -5.43 -9.01
N TYR A 162 19.25 -5.14 -9.10
CA TYR A 162 20.29 -6.07 -8.67
C TYR A 162 20.55 -6.03 -7.16
N LEU A 163 20.07 -7.02 -6.42
CA LEU A 163 20.19 -7.07 -4.96
C LEU A 163 21.48 -7.78 -4.50
N PRO A 164 22.06 -7.40 -3.33
CA PRO A 164 23.27 -8.03 -2.78
C PRO A 164 23.16 -9.53 -2.51
N VAL A 165 21.95 -10.07 -2.46
CA VAL A 165 21.67 -11.49 -2.22
C VAL A 165 21.89 -12.35 -3.47
N PHE A 166 22.00 -11.73 -4.65
CA PHE A 166 22.21 -12.41 -5.93
C PHE A 166 23.68 -12.79 -6.15
N LYS A 167 23.90 -13.81 -6.98
CA LYS A 167 25.24 -14.21 -7.45
C LYS A 167 25.95 -13.03 -8.08
N THR A 168 27.10 -12.60 -7.53
CA THR A 168 27.89 -11.46 -8.03
C THR A 168 28.30 -11.68 -9.48
N GLU A 169 27.84 -10.81 -10.37
CA GLU A 169 28.12 -10.85 -11.80
C GLU A 169 28.42 -9.44 -12.33
N ARG A 170 29.19 -9.38 -13.41
CA ARG A 170 29.49 -8.12 -14.10
C ARG A 170 28.54 -7.95 -15.28
N LEU A 171 27.65 -6.97 -15.21
CA LEU A 171 26.83 -6.55 -16.35
C LEU A 171 27.65 -5.54 -17.16
N GLY A 172 27.90 -5.80 -18.45
CA GLY A 172 28.76 -4.94 -19.28
C GLY A 172 30.15 -4.67 -18.67
N GLY A 173 30.72 -5.65 -17.95
CA GLY A 173 32.03 -5.53 -17.29
C GLY A 173 32.06 -4.73 -15.98
N LYS A 174 30.92 -4.17 -15.52
CA LYS A 174 30.78 -3.35 -14.31
C LYS A 174 29.94 -4.07 -13.26
N LEU A 175 30.14 -3.70 -12.00
CA LEU A 175 29.33 -4.17 -10.88
C LEU A 175 28.24 -3.14 -10.59
N TYR A 176 27.02 -3.60 -10.38
CA TYR A 176 25.87 -2.75 -10.07
C TYR A 176 25.18 -3.18 -8.78
N LEU A 177 24.42 -2.26 -8.22
CA LEU A 177 23.56 -2.45 -7.08
C LEU A 177 22.23 -1.74 -7.34
N ASP A 178 21.14 -2.32 -6.84
CA ASP A 178 19.80 -1.79 -6.93
C ASP A 178 19.74 -0.31 -6.51
N GLY A 179 19.05 0.51 -7.31
CA GLY A 179 18.94 1.95 -7.07
C GLY A 179 18.25 2.30 -5.75
N GLY A 180 17.47 1.38 -5.18
CA GLY A 180 16.70 1.56 -3.95
C GLY A 180 17.58 1.79 -2.72
N PHE A 181 18.85 1.36 -2.79
CA PHE A 181 19.86 1.67 -1.77
C PHE A 181 20.34 3.13 -1.79
N TYR A 182 19.90 3.95 -2.75
CA TYR A 182 20.26 5.36 -2.88
C TYR A 182 19.07 6.29 -3.13
N ASP A 183 18.17 5.92 -4.04
CA ASP A 183 16.97 6.68 -4.39
C ASP A 183 15.84 5.76 -4.84
N ASN A 184 15.00 5.38 -3.89
CA ASN A 184 13.94 4.38 -4.10
C ASN A 184 12.71 4.95 -4.83
N LEU A 185 12.51 6.27 -4.80
CA LEU A 185 11.41 6.97 -5.46
C LEU A 185 11.99 8.15 -6.25
N PRO A 186 12.46 7.95 -7.50
CA PRO A 186 13.34 8.87 -8.21
C PRO A 186 12.59 10.03 -8.88
N PHE A 187 11.67 10.68 -8.17
CA PHE A 187 10.77 11.70 -8.72
C PHE A 187 11.52 12.92 -9.31
N LYS A 188 12.70 13.24 -8.77
CA LYS A 188 13.52 14.36 -9.26
C LYS A 188 13.93 14.23 -10.71
N MET A 189 14.10 13.00 -11.22
CA MET A 189 14.42 12.78 -12.64
C MET A 189 13.39 13.43 -13.56
N LEU A 190 12.09 13.35 -13.21
CA LEU A 190 11.03 13.99 -13.99
C LEU A 190 10.91 15.48 -13.69
N VAL A 191 11.10 15.91 -12.44
CA VAL A 191 11.14 17.35 -12.10
C VAL A 191 12.22 18.08 -12.91
N ASP A 192 13.43 17.53 -12.94
CA ASP A 192 14.58 18.11 -13.66
C ASP A 192 14.36 18.14 -15.18
N LYS A 193 13.48 17.27 -15.69
CA LYS A 193 13.06 17.22 -17.10
C LYS A 193 11.87 18.14 -17.40
N GLY A 194 11.36 18.86 -16.40
CA GLY A 194 10.33 19.88 -16.53
C GLY A 194 8.90 19.42 -16.24
N TYR A 195 8.71 18.21 -15.69
CA TYR A 195 7.39 17.74 -15.29
C TYR A 195 6.89 18.48 -14.05
N LYS A 196 5.68 19.05 -14.14
CA LYS A 196 5.00 19.73 -13.02
C LYS A 196 3.93 18.88 -12.37
N ASP A 197 3.24 18.05 -13.15
CA ASP A 197 2.21 17.15 -12.64
C ASP A 197 2.80 15.76 -12.47
N LEU A 198 2.88 15.26 -11.23
CA LEU A 198 3.50 13.98 -10.92
C LEU A 198 2.50 13.03 -10.26
N ILE A 199 2.65 11.74 -10.55
CA ILE A 199 1.96 10.67 -9.84
C ILE A 199 3.03 9.77 -9.22
N LEU A 200 3.06 9.74 -7.89
CA LEU A 200 4.03 8.98 -7.11
C LEU A 200 3.35 7.72 -6.58
N VAL A 201 3.72 6.56 -7.11
CA VAL A 201 3.21 5.27 -6.61
C VAL A 201 4.22 4.68 -5.65
N ARG A 202 3.82 4.59 -4.39
CA ARG A 202 4.65 4.07 -3.30
C ARG A 202 4.40 2.59 -3.07
N THR A 203 5.42 1.91 -2.57
CA THR A 203 5.35 0.53 -2.02
C THR A 203 5.69 0.52 -0.53
N ASN A 204 6.25 1.61 0.00
CA ASN A 204 6.79 1.70 1.35
C ASN A 204 7.75 0.53 1.67
N ALA A 205 8.49 0.08 0.65
CA ALA A 205 9.53 -0.92 0.81
C ALA A 205 10.75 -0.32 1.52
N MET A 206 11.64 -1.20 2.01
CA MET A 206 12.93 -0.79 2.53
C MET A 206 13.76 -0.16 1.41
N GLY A 207 14.32 1.02 1.66
CA GLY A 207 15.11 1.77 0.71
C GLY A 207 15.33 3.20 1.19
N ILE A 208 16.17 3.95 0.47
CA ILE A 208 16.40 5.37 0.74
C ILE A 208 15.44 6.18 -0.11
N THR A 209 14.37 6.69 0.52
CA THR A 209 13.47 7.65 -0.12
C THR A 209 13.89 9.06 0.26
N ARG A 210 14.21 9.89 -0.74
CA ARG A 210 14.56 11.30 -0.52
C ARG A 210 13.35 12.04 0.05
N LYS A 211 13.60 13.08 0.86
CA LYS A 211 12.52 13.93 1.36
C LYS A 211 11.72 14.44 0.17
N ILE A 212 10.44 14.09 0.17
CA ILE A 212 9.47 14.48 -0.82
C ILE A 212 9.15 15.95 -0.57
N ASP A 213 9.83 16.85 -1.28
CA ASP A 213 9.55 18.29 -1.30
C ASP A 213 8.90 18.62 -2.64
N LEU A 214 7.56 18.69 -2.62
CA LEU A 214 6.73 18.79 -3.81
C LEU A 214 6.15 20.19 -4.01
N LYS A 215 6.67 21.21 -3.29
CA LYS A 215 6.13 22.59 -3.32
C LYS A 215 5.97 23.18 -4.71
N GLU A 216 6.74 22.70 -5.69
CA GLU A 216 6.73 23.19 -7.07
C GLU A 216 5.99 22.25 -8.04
N THR A 217 5.33 21.21 -7.53
CA THR A 217 4.66 20.18 -8.34
C THR A 217 3.20 19.96 -7.91
N ASN A 218 2.33 19.66 -8.87
CA ASN A 218 1.01 19.12 -8.59
C ASN A 218 1.12 17.60 -8.49
N SER A 219 1.37 17.11 -7.27
CA SER A 219 1.66 15.70 -7.06
C SER A 219 0.46 14.94 -6.48
N ILE A 220 0.13 13.81 -7.11
CA ILE A 220 -0.80 12.82 -6.58
C ILE A 220 0.03 11.67 -6.01
N VAL A 221 -0.16 11.34 -4.74
CA VAL A 221 0.51 10.20 -4.10
C VAL A 221 -0.46 9.05 -3.96
N ILE A 222 -0.13 7.92 -4.59
CA ILE A 222 -0.83 6.65 -4.43
C ILE A 222 0.04 5.79 -3.51
N SER A 223 -0.46 5.51 -2.31
CA SER A 223 0.25 4.72 -1.31
C SER A 223 -0.67 3.63 -0.76
N PRO A 224 -0.15 2.42 -0.49
CA PRO A 224 -0.95 1.31 0.02
C PRO A 224 -1.73 1.69 1.28
N SER A 225 -3.05 1.47 1.26
CA SER A 225 -3.91 1.60 2.44
C SER A 225 -3.90 0.36 3.36
N ASP A 226 -3.24 -0.72 2.93
CA ASP A 226 -3.05 -1.94 3.70
C ASP A 226 -1.68 -2.58 3.46
N ASP A 227 -1.38 -3.64 4.21
CA ASP A 227 -0.16 -4.42 4.02
C ASP A 227 -0.15 -5.11 2.64
N ILE A 228 0.92 -4.85 1.89
CA ILE A 228 1.17 -5.43 0.56
C ILE A 228 2.24 -6.54 0.61
N GLY A 229 2.54 -7.06 1.80
CA GLY A 229 3.44 -8.18 2.00
C GLY A 229 4.93 -7.80 1.99
N LYS A 230 5.81 -8.79 1.91
CA LYS A 230 7.27 -8.57 1.94
C LYS A 230 7.85 -8.44 0.53
N SER A 231 8.96 -7.70 0.40
CA SER A 231 9.63 -7.46 -0.90
C SER A 231 10.16 -8.72 -1.59
N PHE A 232 10.29 -9.84 -0.88
CA PHE A 232 10.74 -11.13 -1.41
C PHE A 232 9.61 -12.15 -1.50
N GLU A 233 8.35 -11.77 -1.26
CA GLU A 233 7.20 -12.68 -1.24
C GLU A 233 6.54 -12.77 -2.62
N TYR A 234 7.14 -13.56 -3.51
CA TYR A 234 6.63 -13.76 -4.87
C TYR A 234 5.55 -14.84 -4.89
N ASP A 235 4.35 -14.43 -4.47
CA ASP A 235 3.15 -15.27 -4.43
C ASP A 235 2.03 -14.65 -5.29
N SER A 236 1.41 -15.47 -6.13
CA SER A 236 0.37 -15.02 -7.05
C SER A 236 -0.92 -14.56 -6.37
N ALA A 237 -1.29 -15.15 -5.22
CA ALA A 237 -2.48 -14.75 -4.48
C ALA A 237 -2.28 -13.38 -3.80
N ARG A 238 -1.10 -13.16 -3.23
CA ARG A 238 -0.67 -11.85 -2.72
C ARG A 238 -0.59 -10.82 -3.84
N ALA A 239 -0.02 -11.18 -4.98
CA ALA A 239 0.08 -10.27 -6.13
C ALA A 239 -1.31 -9.84 -6.63
N LYS A 240 -2.27 -10.77 -6.76
CA LYS A 240 -3.67 -10.47 -7.09
C LYS A 240 -4.31 -9.49 -6.10
N SER A 241 -4.12 -9.73 -4.81
CA SER A 241 -4.62 -8.86 -3.74
C SER A 241 -4.00 -7.47 -3.81
N ASN A 242 -2.70 -7.37 -4.09
CA ASN A 242 -1.98 -6.11 -4.25
C ASN A 242 -2.44 -5.33 -5.48
N ILE A 243 -2.74 -6.02 -6.59
CA ILE A 243 -3.30 -5.41 -7.80
C ILE A 243 -4.68 -4.81 -7.50
N GLU A 244 -5.56 -5.54 -6.81
CA GLU A 244 -6.88 -5.04 -6.44
C GLU A 244 -6.76 -3.83 -5.50
N LEU A 245 -5.91 -3.93 -4.46
CA LEU A 245 -5.64 -2.82 -3.55
C LEU A 245 -5.10 -1.59 -4.28
N GLY A 246 -4.11 -1.76 -5.17
CA GLY A 246 -3.53 -0.68 -5.95
C GLY A 246 -4.53 0.00 -6.87
N TYR A 247 -5.46 -0.76 -7.45
CA TYR A 247 -6.53 -0.20 -8.26
C TYR A 247 -7.43 0.73 -7.44
N TYR A 248 -7.92 0.27 -6.29
CA TYR A 248 -8.82 1.09 -5.48
C TYR A 248 -8.10 2.26 -4.79
N ASP A 249 -6.87 2.10 -4.32
CA ASP A 249 -6.06 3.21 -3.81
C ASP A 249 -5.74 4.24 -4.91
N GLY A 250 -5.53 3.78 -6.15
CA GLY A 250 -5.38 4.67 -7.30
C GLY A 250 -6.65 5.47 -7.56
N LEU A 251 -7.82 4.82 -7.56
CA LEU A 251 -9.11 5.52 -7.68
C LEU A 251 -9.36 6.49 -6.52
N LYS A 252 -8.96 6.11 -5.30
CA LYS A 252 -9.05 6.95 -4.10
C LYS A 252 -8.27 8.24 -4.27
N ALA A 253 -7.01 8.14 -4.68
CA ALA A 253 -6.15 9.30 -4.89
C ALA A 253 -6.65 10.20 -6.03
N LEU A 254 -7.13 9.60 -7.12
CA LEU A 254 -7.62 10.35 -8.30
C LEU A 254 -8.97 11.04 -8.07
N LYS A 255 -9.91 10.37 -7.39
CA LYS A 255 -11.28 10.85 -7.20
C LYS A 255 -11.51 11.53 -5.85
N GLY A 256 -10.49 11.60 -5.00
CA GLY A 256 -10.60 12.15 -3.65
C GLY A 256 -11.51 11.34 -2.73
N LEU A 257 -11.56 10.01 -2.91
CA LEU A 257 -12.38 9.13 -2.07
C LEU A 257 -11.90 9.17 -0.61
N LYS A 258 -12.84 9.03 0.31
CA LYS A 258 -12.63 9.03 1.76
C LYS A 258 -12.69 7.62 2.32
N GLY A 259 -12.38 7.48 3.61
CA GLY A 259 -12.27 6.20 4.30
C GLY A 259 -10.82 5.75 4.47
N ASN A 260 -10.58 4.85 5.42
CA ASN A 260 -9.29 4.23 5.67
C ASN A 260 -9.24 2.80 5.12
N LYS A 261 -10.33 2.03 5.28
CA LYS A 261 -10.42 0.65 4.82
C LYS A 261 -11.32 0.52 3.59
N TYR A 262 -12.38 1.30 3.51
CA TYR A 262 -13.33 1.34 2.40
C TYR A 262 -13.10 2.58 1.53
N TYR A 263 -13.81 2.63 0.40
CA TYR A 263 -13.66 3.67 -0.61
C TYR A 263 -14.99 4.43 -0.76
N LEU A 264 -15.11 5.55 -0.04
CA LEU A 264 -16.35 6.31 0.01
C LEU A 264 -16.28 7.57 -0.87
N MET A 265 -17.32 7.81 -1.65
CA MET A 265 -17.49 9.07 -2.36
C MET A 265 -17.58 10.23 -1.36
N PRO A 266 -16.82 11.31 -1.56
CA PRO A 266 -16.94 12.48 -0.69
C PRO A 266 -18.33 13.12 -0.87
N LYS A 267 -18.88 13.62 0.23
CA LYS A 267 -20.10 14.42 0.21
C LYS A 267 -19.74 15.90 0.14
N ASN A 268 -20.51 16.68 -0.62
CA ASN A 268 -20.26 18.12 -0.78
C ASN A 268 -20.83 18.99 0.35
N ASP A 269 -21.56 18.39 1.29
CA ASP A 269 -22.23 19.06 2.40
C ASP A 269 -21.62 18.60 3.72
N ASP A 270 -20.75 19.43 4.29
CA ASP A 270 -20.05 19.14 5.54
C ASP A 270 -21.02 19.09 6.74
N ASP A 271 -22.16 19.78 6.67
CA ASP A 271 -23.16 19.81 7.75
C ASP A 271 -23.93 18.49 7.84
N TYR A 272 -23.94 17.68 6.78
CA TYR A 272 -24.62 16.39 6.78
C TYR A 272 -24.17 15.49 7.95
N TYR A 273 -22.86 15.33 8.13
CA TYR A 273 -22.32 14.48 9.19
C TYR A 273 -22.55 15.05 10.57
N PHE A 274 -22.47 16.38 10.69
CA PHE A 274 -22.78 17.06 11.95
C PHE A 274 -24.25 16.87 12.34
N ASN A 275 -25.17 16.98 11.38
CA ASN A 275 -26.58 16.73 11.59
C ASN A 275 -26.87 15.26 11.97
N LEU A 276 -26.15 14.29 11.41
CA LEU A 276 -26.23 12.89 11.86
C LEU A 276 -25.87 12.76 13.35
N ILE A 277 -24.79 13.42 13.77
CA ILE A 277 -24.36 13.43 15.18
C ILE A 277 -25.43 14.08 16.06
N LEU A 278 -25.95 15.25 15.69
CA LEU A 278 -26.97 15.95 16.48
C LEU A 278 -28.30 15.18 16.62
N ASN A 279 -28.59 14.27 15.69
CA ASN A 279 -29.78 13.43 15.71
C ASN A 279 -29.61 12.11 16.46
N ILE A 280 -28.46 11.88 17.12
CA ILE A 280 -28.29 10.78 18.07
C ILE A 280 -29.19 11.05 19.30
N PRO A 281 -30.14 10.16 19.63
CA PRO A 281 -31.04 10.29 20.78
C PRO A 281 -30.29 10.28 22.09
N GLU A 282 -30.93 10.88 23.08
CA GLU A 282 -30.40 10.91 24.43
C GLU A 282 -30.09 9.51 24.97
N GLU A 283 -30.96 8.51 24.76
CA GLU A 283 -30.73 7.14 25.22
C GLU A 283 -29.44 6.51 24.67
N ASP A 284 -29.10 6.79 23.42
CA ASP A 284 -27.90 6.27 22.77
C ASP A 284 -26.66 7.05 23.23
N VAL A 285 -26.79 8.36 23.45
CA VAL A 285 -25.76 9.17 24.10
C VAL A 285 -25.45 8.61 25.50
N ARG A 286 -26.46 8.24 26.30
CA ARG A 286 -26.25 7.64 27.63
C ARG A 286 -25.50 6.30 27.56
N LYS A 287 -25.85 5.42 26.62
CA LYS A 287 -25.10 4.16 26.41
C LYS A 287 -23.63 4.43 26.07
N ILE A 288 -23.36 5.42 25.23
CA ILE A 288 -21.98 5.79 24.85
C ILE A 288 -21.23 6.40 26.04
N GLU A 289 -21.88 7.19 26.90
CA GLU A 289 -21.29 7.71 28.14
C GLU A 289 -20.82 6.57 29.05
N GLU A 290 -21.63 5.52 29.21
CA GLU A 290 -21.30 4.34 30.00
C GLU A 290 -20.08 3.60 29.43
N ILE A 291 -20.05 3.36 28.12
CA ILE A 291 -18.91 2.72 27.43
C ILE A 291 -17.61 3.52 27.65
N LEU A 292 -17.69 4.85 27.50
CA LEU A 292 -16.53 5.73 27.60
C LEU A 292 -16.20 6.15 29.04
N LYS A 293 -16.99 5.72 30.03
CA LYS A 293 -16.88 6.09 31.45
C LYS A 293 -16.83 7.62 31.66
N LEU A 294 -17.75 8.34 31.01
CA LEU A 294 -17.81 9.81 31.03
C LEU A 294 -18.72 10.33 32.16
N PRO A 295 -18.48 11.57 32.65
CA PRO A 295 -19.33 12.17 33.66
C PRO A 295 -20.73 12.49 33.11
N GLU A 296 -21.74 12.39 33.98
CA GLU A 296 -23.11 12.74 33.62
C GLU A 296 -23.27 14.26 33.47
N CYS A 297 -23.75 14.70 32.31
CA CYS A 297 -24.11 16.09 32.04
C CYS A 297 -25.26 16.16 31.00
N PRO A 298 -25.78 17.34 30.63
CA PRO A 298 -26.79 17.44 29.59
C PRO A 298 -26.33 16.77 28.29
N TYR A 299 -27.14 15.87 27.73
CA TYR A 299 -26.71 14.91 26.71
C TYR A 299 -26.03 15.54 25.49
N ARG A 300 -26.51 16.70 25.01
CA ARG A 300 -25.87 17.43 23.89
C ARG A 300 -24.48 17.97 24.22
N ARG A 301 -24.28 18.43 25.46
CA ARG A 301 -22.97 18.87 25.93
C ARG A 301 -22.03 17.67 26.03
N SER A 302 -22.52 16.56 26.59
CA SER A 302 -21.75 15.32 26.64
C SER A 302 -21.31 14.85 25.25
N LEU A 303 -22.24 14.84 24.30
CA LEU A 303 -21.97 14.45 22.92
C LEU A 303 -20.87 15.30 22.28
N LEU A 304 -21.01 16.62 22.31
CA LEU A 304 -20.11 17.54 21.59
C LEU A 304 -18.81 17.86 22.34
N GLU A 305 -18.83 17.95 23.66
CA GLU A 305 -17.70 18.39 24.48
C GLU A 305 -16.89 17.22 25.08
N HIS A 306 -17.45 16.00 25.13
CA HIS A 306 -16.80 14.85 25.76
C HIS A 306 -16.70 13.62 24.84
N ILE A 307 -17.82 13.12 24.31
CA ILE A 307 -17.86 11.89 23.50
C ILE A 307 -17.07 12.07 22.20
N ILE A 308 -17.41 13.09 21.39
CA ILE A 308 -16.73 13.29 20.10
C ILE A 308 -15.22 13.54 20.29
N PRO A 309 -14.75 14.43 21.19
CA PRO A 309 -13.32 14.58 21.46
C PRO A 309 -12.64 13.29 21.92
N LYS A 310 -13.32 12.48 22.75
CA LYS A 310 -12.80 11.18 23.20
C LYS A 310 -12.65 10.21 22.04
N ILE A 311 -13.66 10.10 21.17
CA ILE A 311 -13.60 9.29 19.94
C ILE A 311 -12.44 9.76 19.04
N CYS A 312 -12.28 11.07 18.81
CA CYS A 312 -11.16 11.62 18.04
C CYS A 312 -9.80 11.20 18.61
N SER A 313 -9.66 11.31 19.93
CA SER A 313 -8.44 10.89 20.64
C SER A 313 -8.18 9.39 20.52
N MET A 314 -9.24 8.58 20.44
CA MET A 314 -9.15 7.15 20.25
C MET A 314 -8.80 6.83 18.79
N ILE A 315 -9.36 7.45 17.78
CA ILE A 315 -9.04 7.10 16.39
C ILE A 315 -7.58 7.51 16.02
N SER A 316 -6.89 8.24 16.90
CA SER A 316 -5.56 8.83 16.64
C SER A 316 -5.59 9.76 15.41
N LEU A 317 -6.75 10.37 15.14
CA LEU A 317 -6.88 11.38 14.09
C LEU A 317 -6.25 12.69 14.58
N ASP A 318 -5.89 13.55 13.62
CA ASP A 318 -5.49 14.93 13.91
C ASP A 318 -6.58 15.61 14.76
N LYS A 319 -6.18 16.52 15.67
CA LYS A 319 -7.12 17.33 16.45
C LYS A 319 -8.03 18.19 15.57
N ASN A 320 -7.66 18.39 14.30
CA ASN A 320 -8.42 19.11 13.29
C ASN A 320 -9.31 18.20 12.42
N CYS A 321 -9.57 16.95 12.83
CA CYS A 321 -10.43 16.07 12.04
C CYS A 321 -11.86 16.60 11.92
N SER A 322 -12.47 16.34 10.77
CA SER A 322 -13.85 16.68 10.46
C SER A 322 -14.82 15.67 11.07
N TYR A 323 -16.06 16.09 11.29
CA TYR A 323 -17.14 15.16 11.68
C TYR A 323 -17.35 14.03 10.67
N GLY A 324 -17.15 14.32 9.38
CA GLY A 324 -17.21 13.30 8.32
C GLY A 324 -16.17 12.21 8.49
N GLU A 325 -14.92 12.55 8.83
CA GLU A 325 -13.87 11.55 9.06
C GLU A 325 -14.20 10.63 10.24
N ILE A 326 -14.79 11.18 11.31
CA ILE A 326 -15.22 10.40 12.48
C ILE A 326 -16.35 9.43 12.10
N MET A 327 -17.39 9.94 11.44
CA MET A 327 -18.55 9.13 11.06
C MET A 327 -18.18 8.04 10.04
N ILE A 328 -17.33 8.38 9.06
CA ILE A 328 -16.81 7.40 8.10
C ILE A 328 -16.01 6.33 8.83
N TYR A 329 -15.11 6.71 9.74
CA TYR A 329 -14.30 5.73 10.47
C TYR A 329 -15.17 4.73 11.26
N LEU A 330 -16.14 5.23 12.01
CA LEU A 330 -17.04 4.37 12.79
C LEU A 330 -17.87 3.46 11.87
N LEU A 331 -18.34 3.99 10.75
CA LEU A 331 -19.10 3.21 9.76
C LEU A 331 -18.24 2.09 9.16
N GLU A 332 -16.99 2.40 8.80
CA GLU A 332 -16.02 1.41 8.31
C GLU A 332 -15.76 0.31 9.35
N LYS A 333 -15.66 0.66 10.64
CA LYS A 333 -15.48 -0.33 11.70
C LYS A 333 -16.63 -1.31 11.82
N LYS A 334 -17.88 -0.80 11.78
CA LYS A 334 -19.04 -1.69 11.76
C LYS A 334 -19.08 -2.54 10.48
N ALA A 335 -18.79 -1.95 9.32
CA ALA A 335 -18.75 -2.67 8.04
C ALA A 335 -17.68 -3.78 8.01
N GLU A 336 -16.48 -3.50 8.54
CA GLU A 336 -15.37 -4.46 8.68
C GLU A 336 -15.79 -5.65 9.56
N ASN A 337 -16.38 -5.40 10.74
CA ASN A 337 -16.88 -6.48 11.60
C ASN A 337 -17.96 -7.35 10.92
N LEU A 338 -18.81 -6.74 10.10
CA LEU A 338 -19.88 -7.42 9.36
C LEU A 338 -19.41 -8.08 8.05
N ASN A 339 -18.10 -8.07 7.76
CA ASN A 339 -17.51 -8.61 6.54
C ASN A 339 -18.18 -8.06 5.25
N ILE A 340 -18.52 -6.77 5.24
CA ILE A 340 -19.01 -6.11 4.04
C ILE A 340 -17.88 -6.06 2.99
N GLU A 341 -18.23 -6.27 1.72
CA GLU A 341 -17.29 -6.20 0.61
C GLU A 341 -16.54 -4.86 0.59
N ARG A 342 -15.22 -4.91 0.83
CA ARG A 342 -14.33 -3.75 0.91
C ARG A 342 -14.07 -3.10 -0.45
N PHE A 343 -13.80 -3.92 -1.45
CA PHE A 343 -13.34 -3.47 -2.77
C PHE A 343 -14.51 -3.09 -3.66
N LYS A 344 -15.13 -1.96 -3.29
CA LYS A 344 -16.23 -1.32 -4.00
C LYS A 344 -16.27 0.16 -3.61
N ILE A 345 -16.65 1.01 -4.55
CA ILE A 345 -16.94 2.42 -4.26
C ILE A 345 -18.36 2.53 -3.72
N TYR A 346 -18.51 3.16 -2.56
CA TYR A 346 -19.78 3.38 -1.89
C TYR A 346 -20.09 4.87 -1.75
N THR A 347 -21.37 5.25 -1.75
CA THR A 347 -21.78 6.45 -1.01
C THR A 347 -21.84 6.14 0.49
N PHE A 348 -21.85 7.18 1.33
CA PHE A 348 -22.01 6.98 2.77
C PHE A 348 -23.33 6.26 3.09
N GLU A 349 -24.42 6.65 2.42
CA GLU A 349 -25.75 6.07 2.61
C GLU A 349 -25.82 4.61 2.14
N GLU A 350 -25.17 4.28 1.02
CA GLU A 350 -25.09 2.90 0.53
C GLU A 350 -24.39 1.99 1.54
N LEU A 351 -23.25 2.41 2.09
CA LEU A 351 -22.54 1.63 3.10
C LEU A 351 -23.34 1.57 4.42
N LEU A 352 -23.97 2.67 4.82
CA LEU A 352 -24.84 2.73 6.00
C LEU A 352 -26.01 1.73 5.91
N SER A 353 -26.71 1.70 4.78
CA SER A 353 -27.81 0.76 4.54
C SER A 353 -27.41 -0.71 4.63
N LYS A 354 -26.11 -1.03 4.43
CA LYS A 354 -25.60 -2.40 4.53
C LYS A 354 -25.32 -2.85 5.96
N VAL A 355 -25.21 -1.91 6.90
CA VAL A 355 -24.90 -2.16 8.30
C VAL A 355 -26.07 -1.87 9.25
N GLU A 356 -27.03 -1.02 8.86
CA GLU A 356 -28.06 -0.53 9.77
C GLU A 356 -29.01 -1.61 10.30
N ASP A 357 -29.30 -2.63 9.48
CA ASP A 357 -30.17 -3.76 9.85
C ASP A 357 -29.43 -4.91 10.55
N LYS A 358 -28.13 -4.76 10.83
CA LYS A 358 -27.25 -5.86 11.31
C LYS A 358 -26.61 -5.51 12.65
N LYS A 359 -26.64 -6.48 13.57
CA LYS A 359 -25.92 -6.41 14.85
C LYS A 359 -24.47 -6.89 14.68
N VAL A 360 -23.57 -6.24 15.41
CA VAL A 360 -22.15 -6.61 15.49
C VAL A 360 -21.98 -8.07 15.96
N ILE A 361 -21.02 -8.77 15.36
CA ILE A 361 -20.63 -10.13 15.73
C ILE A 361 -19.51 -10.03 16.77
N LYS A 362 -19.78 -10.40 18.02
CA LYS A 362 -18.78 -10.48 19.10
C LYS A 362 -18.29 -11.92 19.26
N GLU A 363 -17.00 -12.16 19.08
CA GLU A 363 -16.37 -13.42 19.51
C GLU A 363 -16.19 -13.36 21.04
N LYS A 364 -16.60 -14.42 21.76
CA LYS A 364 -16.39 -14.51 23.20
C LYS A 364 -14.91 -14.77 23.48
N GLU A 365 -14.10 -13.74 23.68
CA GLU A 365 -12.76 -13.92 24.23
C GLU A 365 -12.81 -14.14 25.76
N GLU A 366 -12.16 -15.20 26.23
CA GLU A 366 -11.97 -15.48 27.65
C GLU A 366 -11.03 -14.44 28.27
N ASN A 367 -11.58 -13.59 29.15
CA ASN A 367 -10.88 -12.61 29.97
C ASN A 367 -9.50 -13.12 30.47
N SER A 368 -8.42 -12.58 29.91
CA SER A 368 -7.07 -12.92 30.33
C SER A 368 -6.72 -12.18 31.62
N LYS A 369 -5.83 -12.76 32.44
CA LYS A 369 -5.39 -12.20 33.73
C LYS A 369 -4.73 -10.81 33.63
N LEU A 370 -4.41 -10.33 32.43
CA LEU A 370 -3.80 -9.03 32.18
C LEU A 370 -4.76 -7.86 32.47
N ASP A 371 -6.07 -8.04 32.21
CA ASP A 371 -7.07 -6.98 32.33
C ASP A 371 -7.28 -6.52 33.78
N LYS A 372 -7.14 -7.45 34.74
CA LYS A 372 -7.27 -7.16 36.18
C LYS A 372 -6.12 -6.32 36.77
N LEU A 373 -4.98 -6.25 36.09
CA LEU A 373 -3.82 -5.48 36.53
C LEU A 373 -3.81 -4.05 35.97
N ILE A 374 -4.46 -3.81 34.82
CA ILE A 374 -4.45 -2.52 34.12
C ILE A 374 -5.54 -1.57 34.64
N GLU A 375 -6.64 -2.06 35.21
CA GLU A 375 -7.68 -1.22 35.86
C GLU A 375 -7.16 -0.26 36.96
N LYS A 376 -5.93 -0.45 37.46
CA LYS A 376 -5.31 0.45 38.45
C LYS A 376 -4.59 1.66 37.85
N VAL A 377 -4.49 1.76 36.53
CA VAL A 377 -3.89 2.90 35.82
C VAL A 377 -4.93 3.38 34.81
N ASP A 378 -5.25 4.68 34.78
CA ASP A 378 -6.23 5.32 33.86
C ASP A 378 -5.80 5.29 32.39
N ILE A 379 -5.48 4.11 31.88
CA ILE A 379 -5.13 3.81 30.50
C ILE A 379 -6.10 2.70 30.10
N LEU A 380 -7.12 3.05 29.32
CA LEU A 380 -7.92 2.05 28.61
C LEU A 380 -6.95 1.13 27.85
N PRO A 381 -6.95 -0.19 28.10
CA PRO A 381 -6.13 -1.13 27.33
C PRO A 381 -6.42 -0.95 25.83
N ILE A 382 -5.40 -1.08 24.99
CA ILE A 382 -5.55 -0.98 23.52
C ILE A 382 -6.62 -1.95 23.01
N ILE A 383 -6.78 -3.11 23.66
CA ILE A 383 -7.81 -4.12 23.37
C ILE A 383 -9.24 -3.61 23.66
N ASN A 384 -9.41 -2.80 24.71
CA ASN A 384 -10.69 -2.19 25.08
C ASN A 384 -11.10 -1.04 24.12
N LYS A 385 -10.12 -0.46 23.42
CA LYS A 385 -10.34 0.70 22.57
C LYS A 385 -11.05 0.37 21.25
N ASP A 386 -10.61 -0.69 20.57
CA ASP A 386 -11.23 -1.09 19.30
C ASP A 386 -12.63 -1.68 19.52
N GLU A 387 -12.82 -2.45 20.61
CA GLU A 387 -14.15 -2.95 20.99
C GLU A 387 -15.09 -1.79 21.36
N ALA A 388 -14.63 -0.82 22.17
CA ALA A 388 -15.43 0.35 22.50
C ALA A 388 -15.83 1.17 21.27
N LEU A 389 -14.93 1.38 20.31
CA LEU A 389 -15.26 2.08 19.05
C LEU A 389 -16.28 1.31 18.21
N LEU A 390 -16.20 -0.02 18.19
CA LEU A 390 -17.15 -0.88 17.49
C LEU A 390 -18.53 -0.85 18.15
N ASP A 391 -18.60 -0.90 19.49
CA ASP A 391 -19.86 -0.78 20.23
C ASP A 391 -20.51 0.59 20.03
N ILE A 392 -19.70 1.66 20.04
CA ILE A 392 -20.17 3.02 19.71
C ILE A 392 -20.71 3.08 18.27
N ALA A 393 -20.00 2.48 17.31
CA ALA A 393 -20.46 2.43 15.93
C ALA A 393 -21.77 1.63 15.80
N ASP A 394 -21.93 0.54 16.55
CA ASP A 394 -23.16 -0.23 16.57
C ASP A 394 -24.34 0.59 17.10
N ILE A 395 -24.14 1.33 18.19
CA ILE A 395 -25.16 2.22 18.76
C ILE A 395 -25.55 3.32 17.76
N ILE A 396 -24.58 3.99 17.15
CA ILE A 396 -24.83 5.14 16.27
C ILE A 396 -25.55 4.73 14.98
N PHE A 397 -25.21 3.56 14.42
CA PHE A 397 -25.69 3.14 13.10
C PHE A 397 -26.75 2.04 13.14
N SER A 398 -27.26 1.62 14.29
CA SER A 398 -28.36 0.64 14.33
C SER A 398 -29.67 1.30 13.92
N ARG A 399 -30.41 0.64 13.02
CA ARG A 399 -31.73 1.07 12.62
C ARG A 399 -32.68 1.01 13.80
N ARG A 400 -33.52 2.03 13.93
CA ARG A 400 -34.62 2.07 14.90
C ARG A 400 -35.88 1.55 14.22
N GLU A 401 -36.58 0.67 14.92
CA GLU A 401 -37.97 0.29 14.56
C GLU A 401 -38.94 1.44 14.83
#